data_AF-A0A7M3Y060-F1
#
_entry.id   AF-A0A7M3Y060-F1
#
_cell.length_a   1.000
_cell.length_b   1.000
_cell.length_c   1.000
_cell.angle_alpha   90.00
_cell.angle_beta   90.00
_cell.angle_gamma   90.00
#
_symmetry.space_group_name_H-M   'P 1'
#
loop_
_entity.id
_entity.type
_entity.pdbx_description
1 polymer ?
#
loop_
_entity_poly.entity_id
_entity_poly.type
_entity_poly.pdbx_seq_one_letter_code
_entity_poly.pdbx_strand_id
1 'polypeptide(L)'
;MTFVARLRTTLVLLVVVFLAARVTITLLSPHPVYVDDPGPCASDSANCARLSISDAHRMDESPLIVAVGAEDAFWDMVDDWADNTSRLTLLHETADFRHYAAATPVWGFVDDVTISLDRVTGEVVMHSESRLGLSDLGVNPERLDGLYAYVA
;
A
#
# COMPACT_ATOMS: atom_id res chain seq x y z
N MET A 1 24.17 39.57 11.95
CA MET A 1 24.31 38.23 11.34
C MET A 1 24.25 38.39 9.82
N THR A 2 25.25 37.89 9.10
CA THR A 2 25.27 37.94 7.63
C THR A 2 24.10 37.14 7.03
N PHE A 3 23.61 37.53 5.86
CA PHE A 3 22.55 36.83 5.13
C PHE A 3 22.85 35.32 4.99
N VAL A 4 24.11 34.99 4.70
CA VAL A 4 24.63 33.62 4.62
C VAL A 4 24.48 32.85 5.94
N ALA A 5 24.75 33.49 7.08
CA ALA A 5 24.59 32.85 8.39
C ALA A 5 23.11 32.56 8.71
N ARG A 6 22.20 33.46 8.35
CA ARG A 6 20.75 33.25 8.52
C ARG A 6 20.25 32.10 7.63
N LEU A 7 20.63 32.09 6.36
CA LEU A 7 20.26 31.03 5.42
C LEU A 7 20.74 29.65 5.88
N ARG A 8 21.98 29.55 6.37
CA ARG A 8 22.54 28.29 6.92
C ARG A 8 21.74 27.80 8.12
N THR A 9 21.45 28.68 9.08
CA THR A 9 20.68 28.30 10.28
C THR A 9 19.26 27.87 9.91
N THR A 10 18.59 28.58 8.99
CA THR A 10 17.26 28.19 8.51
C THR A 10 17.29 26.81 7.85
N LEU A 11 18.27 26.53 7.00
CA LEU A 11 18.41 25.21 6.36
C LEU A 11 18.61 24.10 7.40
N VAL A 12 19.49 24.32 8.39
CA VAL A 12 19.70 23.34 9.48
C VAL A 12 18.41 23.09 10.25
N LEU A 13 17.64 24.13 10.58
CA LEU A 13 16.36 23.97 11.26
C LEU A 13 15.36 23.17 10.43
N LEU A 14 15.25 23.45 9.12
CA LEU A 14 14.37 22.69 8.22
C LEU A 14 14.76 21.21 8.16
N VAL A 15 16.06 20.90 8.09
CA VAL A 15 16.55 19.52 8.09
C VAL A 15 16.23 18.83 9.43
N VAL A 16 16.44 19.50 10.55
CA VAL A 16 16.12 18.95 11.88
C VAL A 16 14.62 18.67 12.01
N VAL A 17 13.76 19.60 11.58
CA VAL A 17 12.30 19.41 11.61
C VAL A 17 11.88 18.26 10.69
N PHE A 18 12.45 18.17 9.49
CA PHE A 18 12.19 17.07 8.57
C PHE A 18 12.56 15.71 9.18
N LEU A 19 13.76 15.59 9.76
CA LEU A 19 14.20 14.35 10.40
C LEU A 19 13.36 14.00 11.62
N ALA A 20 13.00 14.98 12.45
CA ALA A 20 12.12 14.77 13.58
C ALA A 20 10.74 14.26 13.15
N ALA A 21 10.17 14.85 12.08
CA ALA A 21 8.90 14.38 11.50
C ALA A 21 9.00 12.93 10.99
N ARG A 22 10.07 12.60 10.26
CA ARG A 22 10.34 11.22 9.77
C ARG A 22 10.39 10.21 10.92
N VAL A 23 11.17 10.50 11.96
CA VAL A 23 11.27 9.65 13.15
C VAL A 23 9.91 9.49 13.83
N THR A 24 9.13 10.57 13.91
CA THR A 24 7.80 10.55 14.53
C THR A 24 6.83 9.66 13.73
N ILE A 25 6.82 9.76 12.41
CA ILE A 25 6.02 8.89 11.52
C ILE A 25 6.38 7.43 11.75
N THR A 26 7.67 7.08 11.75
CA THR A 26 8.11 5.69 11.97
C THR A 26 7.73 5.16 13.35
N LEU A 27 7.87 5.97 14.40
CA LEU A 27 7.58 5.53 15.78
C LEU A 27 6.07 5.39 16.05
N LEU A 28 5.23 6.22 15.42
CA LEU A 28 3.79 6.19 15.62
C LEU A 28 3.06 5.26 14.65
N SER A 29 3.70 4.87 13.54
CA SER A 29 3.11 3.94 12.58
C SER A 29 2.93 2.57 13.25
N PRO A 30 1.71 2.02 13.29
CA PRO A 30 1.50 0.65 13.72
C PRO A 30 2.21 -0.33 12.78
N HIS A 31 2.40 -1.56 13.23
CA HIS A 31 3.03 -2.62 12.43
C HIS A 31 2.16 -3.87 12.43
N PRO A 32 0.94 -3.78 11.87
CA PRO A 32 0.09 -4.95 11.76
C PRO A 32 0.73 -5.98 10.83
N VAL A 33 0.41 -7.24 11.08
CA VAL A 33 0.61 -8.34 10.14
C VAL A 33 -0.76 -8.92 9.91
N TYR A 34 -1.29 -8.73 8.70
CA TYR A 34 -2.56 -9.32 8.31
C TYR A 34 -2.33 -10.77 7.92
N VAL A 35 -3.23 -11.65 8.35
CA VAL A 35 -3.20 -13.09 8.03
C VAL A 35 -4.32 -13.47 7.05
N ASP A 36 -5.24 -12.55 6.83
CA ASP A 36 -6.42 -12.63 5.99
C ASP A 36 -6.85 -11.22 5.55
N ASP A 37 -7.88 -11.15 4.72
CA ASP A 37 -8.43 -9.90 4.19
C ASP A 37 -8.91 -8.97 5.34
N PRO A 38 -8.39 -7.73 5.46
CA PRO A 38 -8.76 -6.79 6.53
C PRO A 38 -10.22 -6.31 6.47
N GLY A 39 -10.96 -6.65 5.41
CA GLY A 39 -12.34 -6.27 5.21
C GLY A 39 -12.51 -4.93 4.49
N PRO A 40 -13.75 -4.42 4.42
CA PRO A 40 -14.07 -3.23 3.62
C PRO A 40 -13.45 -1.94 4.18
N CYS A 41 -13.07 -1.02 3.29
CA CYS A 41 -12.71 0.35 3.68
C CYS A 41 -13.92 1.06 4.34
N ALA A 42 -13.65 1.98 5.28
CA ALA A 42 -14.68 2.91 5.72
C ALA A 42 -15.18 3.77 4.54
N SER A 43 -16.49 4.04 4.48
CA SER A 43 -17.13 4.68 3.31
C SER A 43 -16.62 6.08 2.97
N ASP A 44 -16.09 6.81 3.96
CA ASP A 44 -15.51 8.14 3.80
C ASP A 44 -13.97 8.14 3.86
N SER A 45 -13.34 6.96 3.85
CA SER A 45 -11.89 6.83 3.94
C SER A 45 -11.22 7.46 2.71
N ALA A 46 -10.28 8.36 2.98
CA ALA A 46 -9.41 8.93 1.97
C ALA A 46 -7.98 8.35 2.00
N ASN A 47 -7.72 7.35 2.83
CA ASN A 47 -6.43 6.66 2.96
C ASN A 47 -6.53 5.15 2.69
N CYS A 48 -7.66 4.65 2.22
CA CYS A 48 -7.90 3.26 1.87
C CYS A 48 -8.38 3.19 0.42
N ALA A 49 -7.95 2.16 -0.30
CA ALA A 49 -8.45 1.78 -1.61
C ALA A 49 -8.64 0.26 -1.64
N ARG A 50 -9.68 -0.19 -2.36
CA ARG A 50 -10.04 -1.60 -2.40
C ARG A 50 -10.72 -1.94 -3.72
N LEU A 51 -10.37 -3.08 -4.27
CA LEU A 51 -11.08 -3.70 -5.39
C LEU A 51 -11.56 -5.08 -4.99
N SER A 52 -12.86 -5.31 -5.16
CA SER A 52 -13.56 -6.56 -4.89
C SER A 52 -14.88 -6.54 -5.66
N ILE A 53 -15.63 -7.66 -5.67
CA ILE A 53 -16.92 -7.73 -6.34
C ILE A 53 -17.98 -6.86 -5.64
N SER A 54 -17.96 -6.77 -4.31
CA SER A 54 -19.09 -6.25 -3.53
C SER A 54 -18.83 -4.93 -2.80
N ASP A 55 -17.58 -4.52 -2.65
CA ASP A 55 -17.15 -3.43 -1.77
C ASP A 55 -15.92 -2.70 -2.30
N ALA A 56 -15.89 -2.46 -3.62
CA ALA A 56 -14.90 -1.61 -4.25
C ALA A 56 -14.95 -0.18 -3.68
N HIS A 57 -13.77 0.38 -3.41
CA HIS A 57 -13.62 1.72 -2.84
C HIS A 57 -12.43 2.42 -3.49
N ARG A 58 -12.70 3.58 -4.09
CA ARG A 58 -11.70 4.41 -4.79
C ARG A 58 -10.93 3.69 -5.91
N MET A 59 -11.53 2.69 -6.53
CA MET A 59 -11.04 1.99 -7.72
C MET A 59 -12.13 2.07 -8.80
N ASP A 60 -11.73 2.25 -10.05
CA ASP A 60 -12.65 2.35 -11.21
C ASP A 60 -12.64 1.06 -12.08
N GLU A 61 -11.73 0.14 -11.76
CA GLU A 61 -11.47 -1.13 -12.42
C GLU A 61 -12.61 -2.13 -12.17
N SER A 62 -12.74 -3.11 -13.06
CA SER A 62 -13.66 -4.23 -12.84
C SER A 62 -13.03 -5.26 -11.90
N PRO A 63 -13.83 -5.98 -11.09
CA PRO A 63 -13.31 -7.03 -10.23
C PRO A 63 -12.54 -8.10 -11.02
N LEU A 64 -11.44 -8.58 -10.45
CA LEU A 64 -10.58 -9.57 -11.07
C LEU A 64 -11.01 -10.99 -10.66
N ILE A 65 -11.16 -11.86 -11.65
CA ILE A 65 -11.51 -13.28 -11.47
C ILE A 65 -10.41 -14.14 -12.10
N VAL A 66 -9.76 -14.96 -11.28
CA VAL A 66 -8.77 -15.94 -11.72
C VAL A 66 -9.49 -17.22 -12.15
N ALA A 67 -9.17 -17.72 -13.33
CA ALA A 67 -9.73 -18.97 -13.83
C ALA A 67 -9.19 -20.16 -13.02
N VAL A 68 -10.02 -21.19 -12.85
CA VAL A 68 -9.63 -22.43 -12.17
C VAL A 68 -8.40 -23.05 -12.84
N GLY A 69 -7.36 -23.34 -12.05
CA GLY A 69 -6.09 -23.87 -12.52
C GLY A 69 -5.06 -22.82 -12.95
N ALA A 70 -5.39 -21.53 -12.88
CA ALA A 70 -4.47 -20.42 -13.14
C ALA A 70 -3.96 -19.73 -11.87
N GLU A 71 -4.26 -20.27 -10.68
CA GLU A 71 -3.97 -19.66 -9.39
C GLU A 71 -2.46 -19.51 -9.15
N ASP A 72 -1.67 -20.54 -9.49
CA ASP A 72 -0.21 -20.50 -9.33
C ASP A 72 0.40 -19.44 -10.25
N ALA A 73 -0.07 -19.35 -11.50
CA ALA A 73 0.39 -18.33 -12.45
C ALA A 73 -0.01 -16.91 -12.02
N PHE A 74 -1.17 -16.74 -11.39
CA PHE A 74 -1.58 -15.48 -10.80
C PHE A 74 -0.63 -15.04 -9.69
N TRP A 75 -0.31 -15.94 -8.75
CA TRP A 75 0.63 -15.63 -7.68
C TRP A 75 2.04 -15.34 -8.19
N ASP A 76 2.52 -16.06 -9.21
CA ASP A 76 3.79 -15.75 -9.85
C ASP A 76 3.82 -14.31 -10.42
N MET A 77 2.71 -13.84 -11.01
CA MET A 77 2.60 -12.46 -11.50
C MET A 77 2.54 -11.43 -10.36
N VAL A 78 1.85 -11.74 -9.25
CA VAL A 78 1.82 -10.86 -8.06
C VAL A 78 3.21 -10.74 -7.45
N ASP A 79 3.95 -11.84 -7.35
CA ASP A 79 5.28 -11.86 -6.77
C ASP A 79 6.28 -11.11 -7.70
N ASP A 80 6.18 -11.28 -9.02
CA ASP A 80 6.98 -10.50 -9.99
C ASP A 80 6.64 -9.00 -9.96
N TRP A 81 5.36 -8.64 -9.84
CA TRP A 81 4.94 -7.25 -9.62
C TRP A 81 5.57 -6.66 -8.35
N ALA A 82 5.56 -7.42 -7.25
CA ALA A 82 6.10 -6.99 -5.97
C ALA A 82 7.61 -6.77 -6.05
N ASP A 83 8.35 -7.68 -6.71
CA ASP A 83 9.79 -7.58 -6.92
C ASP A 83 10.18 -6.38 -7.79
N ASN A 84 9.34 -6.01 -8.75
CA ASN A 84 9.56 -4.85 -9.62
C ASN A 84 9.04 -3.52 -9.05
N THR A 85 8.29 -3.57 -7.95
CA THR A 85 7.70 -2.37 -7.34
C THR A 85 8.53 -1.90 -6.15
N SER A 86 9.08 -0.68 -6.27
CA SER A 86 10.02 -0.17 -5.28
C SER A 86 9.40 -0.03 -3.89
N ARG A 87 10.15 -0.46 -2.86
CA ARG A 87 9.81 -0.29 -1.43
C ARG A 87 8.57 -1.06 -0.97
N LEU A 88 8.25 -2.19 -1.61
CA LEU A 88 7.41 -3.22 -1.01
C LEU A 88 8.26 -4.17 -0.17
N THR A 89 7.65 -4.71 0.88
CA THR A 89 8.25 -5.73 1.74
C THR A 89 7.18 -6.74 2.09
N LEU A 90 7.38 -8.00 1.72
CA LEU A 90 6.49 -9.08 2.08
C LEU A 90 6.53 -9.30 3.60
N LEU A 91 5.35 -9.23 4.23
CA LEU A 91 5.18 -9.42 5.68
C LEU A 91 4.54 -10.75 6.02
N HIS A 92 3.61 -11.21 5.19
CA HIS A 92 2.95 -12.49 5.37
C HIS A 92 2.47 -13.09 4.04
N GLU A 93 2.52 -14.40 3.93
CA GLU A 93 2.02 -15.14 2.77
C GLU A 93 1.42 -16.48 3.18
N THR A 94 0.39 -16.90 2.43
CA THR A 94 -0.18 -18.25 2.48
C THR A 94 -0.39 -18.75 1.05
N ALA A 95 -1.08 -19.87 0.83
CA ALA A 95 -1.42 -20.29 -0.53
C ALA A 95 -2.38 -19.31 -1.24
N ASP A 96 -3.12 -18.50 -0.49
CA ASP A 96 -4.29 -17.73 -0.96
C ASP A 96 -4.25 -16.26 -0.54
N PHE A 97 -3.12 -15.83 0.01
CA PHE A 97 -2.98 -14.50 0.56
C PHE A 97 -1.54 -14.00 0.49
N ARG A 98 -1.40 -12.70 0.24
CA ARG A 98 -0.15 -11.95 0.39
C ARG A 98 -0.43 -10.65 1.12
N HIS A 99 0.43 -10.31 2.08
CA HIS A 99 0.45 -9.00 2.74
C HIS A 99 1.83 -8.38 2.60
N TYR A 100 1.85 -7.18 2.03
CA TYR A 100 3.04 -6.36 1.86
C TYR A 100 2.91 -5.05 2.65
N ALA A 101 4.05 -4.52 3.10
CA ALA A 101 4.18 -3.13 3.50
C ALA A 101 4.84 -2.32 2.38
N ALA A 102 4.22 -1.22 1.98
CA ALA A 102 4.72 -0.29 0.97
C ALA A 102 5.13 1.03 1.60
N ALA A 103 6.40 1.42 1.49
CA ALA A 103 6.87 2.70 2.02
C ALA A 103 6.88 3.81 0.96
N THR A 104 6.20 4.91 1.25
CA THR A 104 6.19 6.11 0.40
C THR A 104 7.56 6.82 0.38
N PRO A 105 7.98 7.37 -0.76
CA PRO A 105 9.26 8.08 -0.84
C PRO A 105 9.23 9.38 -0.01
N VAL A 106 10.41 9.90 0.32
CA VAL A 106 10.62 11.15 1.09
C VAL A 106 10.16 11.08 2.55
N TRP A 107 8.87 10.88 2.81
CA TRP A 107 8.27 10.89 4.14
C TRP A 107 8.22 9.51 4.80
N GLY A 108 8.16 8.42 4.02
CA GLY A 108 8.13 7.05 4.53
C GLY A 108 6.92 6.72 5.39
N PHE A 109 5.76 7.27 5.04
CA PHE A 109 4.49 6.66 5.43
C PHE A 109 4.44 5.24 4.87
N VAL A 110 3.96 4.32 5.69
CA VAL A 110 3.81 2.92 5.32
C VAL A 110 2.35 2.64 5.10
N ASP A 111 2.05 2.05 3.95
CA ASP A 111 0.74 1.53 3.60
C ASP A 111 0.81 0.00 3.61
N ASP A 112 -0.26 -0.66 4.04
CA ASP A 112 -0.42 -2.10 3.91
C ASP A 112 -1.12 -2.41 2.60
N VAL A 113 -0.60 -3.39 1.86
CA VAL A 113 -1.18 -3.89 0.61
C VAL A 113 -1.46 -5.37 0.79
N THR A 114 -2.71 -5.76 0.64
CA THR A 114 -3.13 -7.16 0.76
C THR A 114 -3.81 -7.62 -0.52
N ILE A 115 -3.51 -8.86 -0.89
CA ILE A 115 -4.14 -9.56 -2.00
C ILE A 115 -4.65 -10.87 -1.43
N SER A 116 -5.94 -11.16 -1.59
CA SER A 116 -6.52 -12.46 -1.29
C SER A 116 -7.13 -13.07 -2.54
N LEU A 117 -7.07 -14.39 -2.64
CA LEU A 117 -7.68 -15.18 -3.70
C LEU A 117 -8.63 -16.20 -3.10
N ASP A 118 -9.91 -16.11 -3.40
CA ASP A 118 -10.86 -17.16 -3.09
C ASP A 118 -10.75 -18.28 -4.14
N ARG A 119 -10.19 -19.44 -3.75
CA ARG A 119 -10.04 -20.60 -4.66
C ARG A 119 -11.36 -21.21 -5.14
N VAL A 120 -12.48 -20.95 -4.47
CA VAL A 120 -13.80 -21.49 -4.86
C VAL A 120 -14.41 -20.64 -5.97
N THR A 121 -14.35 -19.32 -5.81
CA THR A 121 -14.99 -18.37 -6.74
C THR A 121 -14.03 -17.82 -7.80
N GLY A 122 -12.72 -17.88 -7.53
CA GLY A 122 -11.68 -17.20 -8.30
C GLY A 122 -11.58 -15.71 -8.00
N GLU A 123 -12.37 -15.17 -7.07
CA GLU A 123 -12.35 -13.73 -6.76
C GLU A 123 -11.00 -13.32 -6.18
N VAL A 124 -10.42 -12.28 -6.76
CA VAL A 124 -9.28 -11.58 -6.19
C VAL A 124 -9.77 -10.32 -5.49
N VAL A 125 -9.45 -10.20 -4.22
CA VAL A 125 -9.64 -8.96 -3.46
C VAL A 125 -8.29 -8.29 -3.30
N MET A 126 -8.19 -7.04 -3.72
CA MET A 126 -7.01 -6.21 -3.51
C MET A 126 -7.36 -5.06 -2.58
N HIS A 127 -6.52 -4.79 -1.60
CA HIS A 127 -6.74 -3.74 -0.62
C HIS A 127 -5.42 -3.04 -0.33
N SER A 128 -5.44 -1.70 -0.29
CA SER A 128 -4.29 -0.89 0.10
C SER A 128 -4.73 0.22 1.07
N GLU A 129 -4.14 0.27 2.25
CA GLU A 129 -4.51 1.22 3.31
C GLU A 129 -3.29 1.81 4.03
N SER A 130 -3.30 3.13 4.24
CA SER A 130 -2.24 3.79 5.02
C SER A 130 -2.37 3.48 6.50
N ARG A 131 -1.27 3.05 7.13
CA ARG A 131 -1.22 2.78 8.58
C ARG A 131 -1.44 4.02 9.45
N LEU A 132 -1.23 5.19 8.87
CA LEU A 132 -1.32 6.47 9.57
C LEU A 132 -1.70 7.56 8.58
N GLY A 133 -2.57 8.47 9.02
CA GLY A 133 -3.01 9.62 8.25
C GLY A 133 -4.46 9.48 7.79
N LEU A 134 -5.07 10.61 7.46
CA LEU A 134 -6.45 10.67 7.00
C LEU A 134 -6.55 10.55 5.46
N SER A 135 -5.46 10.82 4.75
CA SER A 135 -5.41 10.74 3.30
C SER A 135 -4.06 10.24 2.82
N ASP A 136 -4.09 9.47 1.75
CA ASP A 136 -2.96 8.91 1.02
C ASP A 136 -2.54 9.76 -0.20
N LEU A 137 -3.26 10.86 -0.48
CA LEU A 137 -3.09 11.69 -1.68
C LEU A 137 -3.22 10.93 -3.02
N GLY A 138 -3.95 9.81 -3.04
CA GLY A 138 -4.14 8.99 -4.24
C GLY A 138 -3.11 7.87 -4.41
N VAL A 139 -2.16 7.72 -3.49
CA VAL A 139 -1.10 6.71 -3.62
C VAL A 139 -1.61 5.27 -3.54
N ASN A 140 -2.61 4.97 -2.70
CA ASN A 140 -3.15 3.62 -2.56
C ASN A 140 -3.93 3.15 -3.79
N PRO A 141 -4.86 3.93 -4.38
CA PRO A 141 -5.50 3.50 -5.62
C PRO A 141 -4.49 3.42 -6.77
N GLU A 142 -3.58 4.40 -6.95
CA GLU A 142 -2.54 4.33 -7.99
C GLU A 142 -1.69 3.05 -7.89
N ARG A 143 -1.41 2.60 -6.66
CA ARG A 143 -0.70 1.34 -6.43
C ARG A 143 -1.51 0.13 -6.85
N LEU A 144 -2.80 0.09 -6.49
CA LEU A 144 -3.68 -1.00 -6.88
C LEU A 144 -3.95 -1.02 -8.39
N ASP A 145 -4.03 0.14 -9.05
CA ASP A 145 -4.13 0.25 -10.50
C ASP A 145 -2.87 -0.35 -11.17
N GLY A 146 -1.69 -0.06 -10.61
CA GLY A 146 -0.43 -0.61 -11.06
C GLY A 146 -0.35 -2.14 -10.89
N LEU A 147 -0.85 -2.66 -9.77
CA LEU A 147 -0.99 -4.11 -9.56
C LEU A 147 -1.98 -4.71 -10.56
N TYR A 148 -3.18 -4.13 -10.67
CA TYR A 148 -4.23 -4.59 -11.58
C TYR A 148 -3.71 -4.69 -13.02
N ALA A 149 -3.08 -3.63 -13.53
CA ALA A 149 -2.51 -3.60 -14.88
C ALA A 149 -1.42 -4.65 -15.11
N TYR A 150 -0.81 -5.17 -14.05
CA TYR A 150 0.23 -6.21 -14.12
C TYR A 150 -0.34 -7.62 -14.18
N VAL A 151 -1.48 -7.87 -13.49
CA VAL A 151 -2.01 -9.22 -13.27
C VAL A 151 -3.33 -9.52 -14.01
N ALA A 152 -4.00 -8.51 -14.54
CA ALA A 152 -5.30 -8.62 -15.22
C ALA A 152 -5.20 -9.04 -16.71
#